data_AF-A0A3D2RWP6-F1
#
_entry.id   AF-A0A3D2RWP6-F1
#
_cell.length_a   1.000
_cell.length_b   1.000
_cell.length_c   1.000
_cell.angle_alpha   90.00
_cell.angle_beta   90.00
_cell.angle_gamma   90.00
#
_symmetry.space_group_name_H-M   'P 1'
#
loop_
_entity.id
_entity.type
_entity.pdbx_description
1 polymer ?
#
loop_
_entity_poly.entity_id
_entity_poly.type
_entity_poly.pdbx_seq_one_letter_code
_entity_poly.pdbx_strand_id
1 'polypeptide(L)'
;MLNCRVRHFDPDQRRSGLPADVAALVESVFEGGFQLQLINLNSTESRNVISLAGAFGEHQFLGVEVVGTGVNTPVDCKWIQVHLMPRSGITLRLKTRRYVNQPTYDFPWFVDNRPMAPIKLRTPEIDPGSVPVGG
;
A
#
# COMPACT_ATOMS: atom_id res chain seq x y z
N MET A 1 15.50 -0.80 -9.56
CA MET A 1 14.02 -0.76 -9.67
C MET A 1 13.43 -0.98 -8.28
N LEU A 2 12.44 -0.18 -7.88
CA LEU A 2 11.72 -0.39 -6.62
C LEU A 2 10.79 -1.61 -6.80
N ASN A 3 10.93 -2.63 -5.93
CA ASN A 3 10.15 -3.87 -5.98
C ASN A 3 8.99 -3.83 -4.96
N CYS A 4 8.31 -2.68 -4.88
CA CYS A 4 7.15 -2.52 -4.00
C CYS A 4 5.92 -3.17 -4.62
N ARG A 5 5.18 -3.97 -3.85
CA ARG A 5 3.92 -4.59 -4.30
C ARG A 5 2.72 -3.71 -4.02
N VAL A 6 2.70 -3.07 -2.87
CA VAL A 6 1.55 -2.34 -2.36
C VAL A 6 1.97 -1.20 -1.45
N ARG A 7 1.25 -0.08 -1.53
CA ARG A 7 1.38 1.05 -0.60
C ARG A 7 0.03 1.38 0.02
N HIS A 8 0.00 1.63 1.33
CA HIS A 8 -1.23 1.86 2.07
C HIS A 8 -1.46 3.34 2.40
N PHE A 9 -2.74 3.68 2.56
CA PHE A 9 -3.22 5.01 2.90
C PHE A 9 -4.36 4.91 3.92
N ASP A 10 -4.38 5.88 4.81
CA ASP A 10 -5.42 6.10 5.81
C ASP A 10 -6.38 7.16 5.25
N PRO A 11 -7.56 6.76 4.75
CA PRO A 11 -8.52 7.67 4.14
C PRO A 11 -9.21 8.58 5.18
N ASP A 12 -9.30 8.14 6.44
CA ASP A 12 -9.98 8.88 7.50
C ASP A 12 -9.11 10.06 7.94
N GLN A 13 -7.81 9.85 8.10
CA GLN A 13 -6.83 10.90 8.41
C GLN A 13 -6.23 11.58 7.16
N ARG A 14 -6.57 11.10 5.94
CA ARG A 14 -6.02 11.55 4.67
C ARG A 14 -4.49 11.64 4.66
N ARG A 15 -3.82 10.54 5.02
CA ARG A 15 -2.35 10.44 5.03
C ARG A 15 -1.83 9.13 4.43
N SER A 16 -0.56 9.13 4.06
CA SER A 16 0.16 7.90 3.69
C SER A 16 0.35 7.03 4.94
N GLY A 17 0.34 5.71 4.74
CA GLY A 17 0.52 4.71 5.79
C GLY A 17 -0.80 4.06 6.21
N LEU A 18 -0.69 3.05 7.06
CA LEU A 18 -1.86 2.35 7.60
C LEU A 18 -2.63 3.23 8.60
N PRO A 19 -3.95 3.06 8.74
CA PRO A 19 -4.72 3.61 9.85
C PRO A 19 -4.20 3.12 11.21
N ALA A 20 -4.57 3.84 12.26
CA ALA A 20 -4.30 3.38 13.63
C ALA A 20 -4.93 1.99 13.87
N ASP A 21 -4.23 1.16 14.64
CA ASP A 21 -4.65 -0.21 14.99
C ASP A 21 -4.76 -1.18 13.80
N VAL A 22 -4.24 -0.83 12.62
CA VAL A 22 -4.23 -1.72 11.46
C VAL A 22 -2.83 -2.30 11.23
N ALA A 23 -2.77 -3.63 11.10
CA ALA A 23 -1.58 -4.34 10.65
C ALA A 23 -1.77 -4.85 9.21
N ALA A 24 -0.67 -4.89 8.45
CA ALA A 24 -0.65 -5.44 7.10
C ALA A 24 0.53 -6.40 6.93
N LEU A 25 0.30 -7.52 6.26
CA LEU A 25 1.33 -8.51 5.95
C LEU A 25 1.18 -8.99 4.51
N VAL A 26 2.24 -8.87 3.71
CA VAL A 26 2.33 -9.60 2.44
C VAL A 26 2.83 -11.00 2.77
N GLU A 27 1.92 -11.97 2.79
CA GLU A 27 2.19 -13.34 3.21
C GLU A 27 2.97 -14.12 2.15
N SER A 28 2.58 -13.97 0.89
CA SER A 28 3.20 -14.69 -0.22
C SER A 28 3.19 -13.84 -1.50
N VAL A 29 4.14 -14.11 -2.39
CA VAL A 29 4.23 -13.52 -3.72
C VAL A 29 4.31 -14.67 -4.72
N PHE A 30 3.51 -14.58 -5.78
CA PHE A 30 3.43 -15.62 -6.81
C PHE A 30 3.37 -14.97 -8.19
N GLU A 31 3.36 -15.79 -9.24
CA GLU A 31 3.28 -15.29 -10.61
C GLU A 31 1.99 -14.49 -10.82
N GLY A 32 2.14 -13.23 -11.23
CA GLY A 32 1.00 -12.35 -11.48
C GLY A 32 0.26 -11.86 -10.23
N GLY A 33 0.77 -12.04 -9.00
CA GLY A 33 0.05 -11.58 -7.81
C GLY A 33 0.75 -11.76 -6.47
N PHE A 34 0.01 -11.49 -5.40
CA PHE A 34 0.46 -11.67 -4.03
C PHE A 34 -0.74 -11.88 -3.08
N GLN A 35 -0.48 -12.39 -1.88
CA GLN A 35 -1.44 -12.42 -0.78
C GLN A 35 -1.15 -11.32 0.22
N LEU A 36 -2.19 -10.58 0.60
CA LEU A 36 -2.15 -9.51 1.57
C LEU A 36 -3.12 -9.81 2.71
N GLN A 37 -2.62 -9.84 3.94
CA GLN A 37 -3.44 -9.84 5.14
C GLN A 37 -3.57 -8.41 5.66
N LEU A 38 -4.78 -8.03 6.05
CA LEU A 38 -5.08 -6.80 6.76
C LEU A 38 -5.85 -7.15 8.03
N ILE A 39 -5.42 -6.61 9.16
CA ILE A 39 -6.02 -6.90 10.48
C ILE A 39 -6.32 -5.58 11.18
N ASN A 40 -7.56 -5.41 11.62
CA ASN A 40 -7.97 -4.35 12.54
C ASN A 40 -7.93 -4.87 13.98
N LEU A 41 -7.00 -4.34 14.76
CA LEU A 41 -6.77 -4.67 16.17
C LEU A 41 -7.68 -3.89 17.11
N ASN A 42 -8.37 -2.85 16.63
CA ASN A 42 -9.25 -2.05 17.46
C ASN A 42 -10.46 -2.87 17.93
N SER A 43 -10.81 -2.72 19.21
CA SER A 43 -11.88 -3.50 19.85
C SER A 43 -13.29 -3.07 19.48
N THR A 44 -13.49 -1.81 19.08
CA THR A 44 -14.81 -1.19 18.92
C THR A 44 -14.98 -0.46 17.58
N GLU A 45 -13.90 0.09 17.03
CA GLU A 45 -13.94 0.93 15.84
C GLU A 45 -13.60 0.13 14.58
N SER A 46 -14.36 0.39 13.51
CA SER A 46 -13.99 -0.06 12.17
C SER A 46 -12.85 0.79 11.60
N ARG A 47 -12.16 0.26 10.59
CA ARG A 47 -11.07 0.94 9.89
C ARG A 47 -11.22 0.79 8.38
N ASN A 48 -11.01 1.89 7.65
CA ASN A 48 -10.91 1.86 6.20
C ASN A 48 -9.43 1.92 5.79
N VAL A 49 -9.01 1.06 4.86
CA VAL A 49 -7.64 1.07 4.33
C VAL A 49 -7.72 1.20 2.82
N ILE A 50 -7.02 2.16 2.25
CA ILE A 50 -6.80 2.21 0.80
C ILE A 50 -5.43 1.63 0.48
N SER A 51 -5.36 0.76 -0.53
CA SER A 51 -4.12 0.16 -1.02
C SER A 51 -3.90 0.50 -2.49
N LEU A 52 -2.69 0.94 -2.81
CA LEU A 52 -2.19 1.24 -4.14
C LEU A 52 -1.35 0.08 -4.66
N ALA A 53 -1.55 -0.29 -5.91
CA ALA A 53 -0.72 -1.26 -6.61
C ALA A 53 0.64 -0.63 -6.97
N GLY A 54 1.73 -1.10 -6.34
CA GLY A 54 3.06 -0.51 -6.45
C GLY A 54 3.31 0.64 -5.46
N ALA A 55 4.43 1.33 -5.60
CA ALA A 55 4.78 2.47 -4.73
C ALA A 55 4.17 3.80 -5.21
N PHE A 56 3.99 3.91 -6.53
CA PHE A 56 3.59 5.10 -7.26
C PHE A 56 2.43 4.79 -8.24
N GLY A 57 1.72 3.68 -8.03
CA GLY A 57 0.60 3.29 -8.88
C GLY A 57 1.01 2.71 -10.22
N GLU A 58 2.26 2.27 -10.36
CA GLU A 58 2.83 1.70 -11.56
C GLU A 58 2.31 0.28 -11.86
N HIS A 59 1.54 -0.31 -10.95
CA HIS A 59 0.88 -1.60 -11.14
C HIS A 59 -0.65 -1.40 -11.24
N GLN A 60 -1.36 -2.44 -11.70
CA GLN A 60 -2.82 -2.48 -11.78
C GLN A 60 -3.31 -3.72 -11.04
N PHE A 61 -4.31 -3.60 -10.17
CA PHE A 61 -5.03 -4.76 -9.67
C PHE A 61 -6.01 -5.23 -10.76
N LEU A 62 -6.05 -6.55 -10.98
CA LEU A 62 -6.93 -7.22 -11.95
C LEU A 62 -8.09 -7.95 -11.28
N GLY A 63 -7.99 -8.18 -9.97
CA GLY A 63 -8.99 -8.90 -9.19
C GLY A 63 -8.53 -9.14 -7.77
N VAL A 64 -9.51 -9.28 -6.89
CA VAL A 64 -9.35 -9.49 -5.46
C VAL A 64 -10.19 -10.71 -5.08
N GLU A 65 -9.55 -11.75 -4.58
CA GLU A 65 -10.23 -12.90 -3.99
C GLU A 65 -10.07 -12.84 -2.47
N VAL A 66 -11.18 -12.99 -1.74
CA VAL A 66 -11.17 -13.12 -0.29
C VAL A 66 -10.95 -14.59 0.06
N VAL A 67 -9.78 -14.90 0.62
CA VAL A 67 -9.37 -16.26 0.92
C VAL A 67 -10.31 -16.86 1.97
N GLY A 68 -10.80 -18.08 1.71
CA GLY A 68 -11.67 -18.82 2.62
C GLY A 68 -13.16 -18.52 2.48
N THR A 69 -13.56 -17.50 1.69
CA THR A 69 -14.99 -17.19 1.46
C THR A 69 -15.46 -17.54 0.05
N GLY A 70 -14.53 -17.75 -0.89
CA GLY A 70 -14.84 -17.96 -2.31
C GLY A 70 -15.31 -16.71 -3.05
N VAL A 71 -15.37 -15.56 -2.37
CA VAL A 71 -15.73 -14.27 -2.99
C VAL A 71 -14.55 -13.80 -3.83
N ASN A 72 -14.79 -13.64 -5.13
CA ASN A 72 -13.83 -13.10 -6.07
C ASN A 72 -14.45 -11.91 -6.81
N THR A 73 -13.81 -10.75 -6.69
CA THR A 73 -14.28 -9.50 -7.27
C THR A 73 -13.27 -9.04 -8.32
N PRO A 74 -13.68 -8.90 -9.60
CA PRO A 74 -12.82 -8.28 -10.61
C PRO A 74 -12.57 -6.82 -10.23
N VAL A 75 -11.34 -6.38 -10.39
CA VAL A 75 -10.92 -4.99 -10.16
C VAL A 75 -10.08 -4.61 -11.36
N ASP A 76 -10.34 -3.46 -11.97
CA ASP A 76 -9.48 -2.90 -13.02
C ASP A 76 -9.05 -1.49 -12.61
N CYS A 77 -8.30 -1.43 -11.52
CA CYS A 77 -7.89 -0.17 -10.90
C CYS A 77 -6.56 -0.35 -10.16
N LYS A 78 -5.79 0.73 -10.07
CA LYS A 78 -4.56 0.77 -9.26
C LYS A 78 -4.84 0.91 -7.77
N TRP A 79 -6.09 1.17 -7.39
CA TRP A 79 -6.54 1.36 -6.00
C TRP A 79 -7.58 0.31 -5.61
N ILE A 80 -7.52 -0.13 -4.36
CA ILE A 80 -8.61 -0.85 -3.68
C ILE A 80 -8.84 -0.24 -2.30
N GLN A 81 -10.08 -0.27 -1.82
CA GLN A 81 -10.43 0.09 -0.45
C GLN A 81 -10.99 -1.13 0.27
N VAL A 82 -10.54 -1.34 1.50
CA VAL A 82 -10.96 -2.45 2.36
C VAL A 82 -11.56 -1.87 3.63
N HIS A 83 -12.79 -2.27 3.94
CA HIS A 83 -13.46 -1.94 5.20
C HIS A 83 -13.25 -3.09 6.19
N LEU A 84 -12.59 -2.82 7.31
CA LEU A 84 -12.30 -3.79 8.35
C LEU A 84 -13.20 -3.53 9.55
N MET A 85 -14.04 -4.51 9.89
CA MET A 85 -14.83 -4.48 11.11
C MET A 85 -13.92 -4.50 12.35
N PRO A 86 -14.42 -4.09 13.53
CA PRO A 86 -13.68 -4.23 14.79
C PRO A 86 -13.22 -5.68 15.00
N ARG A 87 -11.99 -5.86 15.51
CA ARG A 87 -11.38 -7.18 15.81
C ARG A 87 -11.45 -8.18 14.64
N SER A 88 -11.31 -7.68 13.41
CA SER A 88 -11.42 -8.52 12.22
C SER A 88 -10.11 -8.55 11.44
N GLY A 89 -9.91 -9.64 10.70
CA GLY A 89 -8.83 -9.79 9.75
C GLY A 89 -9.37 -10.32 8.43
N ILE A 90 -8.70 -9.97 7.34
CA ILE A 90 -9.02 -10.46 5.99
C ILE A 90 -7.74 -10.81 5.26
N THR A 91 -7.76 -11.92 4.53
CA THR A 91 -6.68 -12.32 3.63
C THR A 91 -7.18 -12.18 2.20
N LEU A 92 -6.48 -11.37 1.41
CA LEU A 92 -6.80 -11.04 0.04
C LEU A 92 -5.76 -11.65 -0.89
N ARG A 93 -6.18 -12.48 -1.84
CA ARG A 93 -5.35 -12.89 -2.98
C ARG A 93 -5.56 -11.89 -4.11
N LEU A 94 -4.51 -11.14 -4.42
CA LEU A 94 -4.53 -10.03 -5.37
C LEU A 94 -3.86 -10.45 -6.67
N LYS A 95 -4.60 -10.40 -7.78
CA LYS A 95 -4.05 -10.52 -9.13
C LYS A 95 -3.61 -9.13 -9.60
N THR A 96 -2.43 -9.04 -10.19
CA THR A 96 -1.81 -7.77 -10.58
C THR A 96 -1.16 -7.84 -11.95
N ARG A 97 -1.17 -6.73 -12.67
CA ARG A 97 -0.29 -6.49 -13.82
C ARG A 97 0.75 -5.44 -13.43
N ARG A 98 2.03 -5.75 -13.63
CA ARG A 98 3.13 -4.86 -13.22
C ARG A 98 3.53 -3.94 -14.38
N TYR A 99 3.91 -2.71 -14.04
CA TYR A 99 4.50 -1.71 -14.95
C TYR A 99 3.64 -1.35 -16.15
N VAL A 100 2.32 -1.25 -15.95
CA VAL A 100 1.37 -0.90 -17.03
C VAL A 100 0.85 0.52 -16.96
N ASN A 101 1.12 1.21 -15.84
CA ASN A 101 0.70 2.57 -15.61
C ASN A 101 1.93 3.48 -15.50
N GLN A 102 1.79 4.74 -15.92
CA GLN A 102 2.78 5.78 -15.64
C GLN A 102 2.81 6.05 -14.12
N PRO A 103 3.97 5.95 -13.45
CA PRO A 103 4.09 6.26 -12.02
C PRO A 103 3.69 7.71 -11.70
N THR A 104 2.95 7.93 -10.62
CA THR A 104 2.56 9.26 -10.12
C THR A 104 2.74 9.39 -8.60
N TYR A 105 2.84 10.63 -8.11
CA TYR A 105 2.86 10.94 -6.66
C TYR A 105 1.45 11.13 -6.08
N ASP A 106 0.42 10.67 -6.79
CA ASP A 106 -0.96 10.91 -6.41
C ASP A 106 -1.31 10.23 -5.08
N PHE A 107 -2.19 10.91 -4.35
CA PHE A 107 -2.90 10.36 -3.22
C PHE A 107 -4.33 9.99 -3.65
N PRO A 108 -5.02 9.10 -2.93
CA PRO A 108 -6.40 8.74 -3.26
C PRO A 108 -7.37 9.93 -3.34
N TRP A 109 -7.06 11.03 -2.64
CA TRP A 109 -7.89 12.24 -2.53
C TRP A 109 -7.27 13.49 -3.17
N PHE A 110 -6.09 13.39 -3.80
CA PHE A 110 -5.43 14.53 -4.44
C PHE A 110 -4.44 14.10 -5.52
N VAL A 111 -4.47 14.78 -6.66
CA VAL A 111 -3.53 14.59 -7.77
C VAL A 111 -2.40 15.59 -7.66
N ASP A 112 -1.14 15.13 -7.62
CA ASP A 112 0.01 16.03 -7.55
C ASP A 112 0.41 16.50 -8.95
N ASN A 113 -0.16 17.63 -9.37
CA ASN A 113 0.13 18.27 -10.65
C ASN A 113 1.40 19.14 -10.65
N ARG A 114 2.17 19.15 -9.54
CA ARG A 114 3.40 19.94 -9.49
C ARG A 114 4.45 19.31 -10.40
N PRO A 115 5.22 20.11 -11.18
CA PRO A 115 6.35 19.58 -11.91
C PRO A 115 7.31 18.92 -10.91
N MET A 116 7.69 17.65 -11.18
CA MET A 116 8.64 16.94 -10.34
C MET A 116 9.91 17.77 -10.21
N ALA A 117 10.24 18.17 -8.98
CA ALA A 117 11.52 18.79 -8.72
C ALA A 117 12.62 17.78 -9.13
N PRO A 118 13.67 18.23 -9.84
CA PRO A 118 14.78 17.34 -10.18
C PRO A 118 15.36 16.73 -8.91
N ILE A 119 15.74 15.46 -8.97
CA ILE A 119 16.42 14.76 -7.88
C ILE A 119 17.66 15.57 -7.53
N LYS A 120 17.68 16.18 -6.35
CA LYS A 120 18.85 16.87 -5.82
C LYS A 120 19.81 15.82 -5.26
N LEU A 121 21.07 15.88 -5.68
CA LEU A 121 22.11 15.04 -5.11
C LEU A 121 22.28 15.39 -3.62
N ARG A 122 22.52 14.36 -2.80
CA ARG A 122 22.91 14.58 -1.40
C ARG A 122 24.26 15.30 -1.36
N THR A 123 24.46 16.14 -0.35
CA THR A 123 25.78 16.71 -0.01
C THR A 123 26.55 15.65 0.78
N PRO A 124 27.55 14.98 0.18
CA PRO A 124 28.24 13.85 0.81
C PRO A 124 29.04 14.24 2.06
N GLU A 125 29.34 15.52 2.25
CA GLU A 125 30.08 16.06 3.39
C GLU A 125 29.22 16.18 4.68
N ILE A 126 27.91 15.96 4.58
CA ILE A 126 27.00 15.99 5.74
C ILE A 126 26.89 14.56 6.29
N ASP A 127 27.19 14.39 7.59
CA ASP A 127 26.94 13.15 8.31
C ASP A 127 25.45 12.78 8.19
N PRO A 128 25.09 11.61 7.61
CA PRO A 128 23.70 11.21 7.43
C PRO A 128 23.01 10.82 8.75
N GLY A 129 23.67 10.95 9.90
CA GLY A 129 23.16 10.62 11.21
C GLY A 129 23.90 9.42 11.81
N SER A 130 25.20 9.59 12.05
CA SER A 130 26.01 8.57 12.71
C SER A 130 25.49 8.32 14.13
N VAL A 131 25.13 7.07 14.44
CA VAL A 131 24.74 6.66 15.79
C VAL A 131 26.03 6.30 16.55
N PRO A 132 26.44 7.05 17.57
CA PRO A 132 27.64 6.72 18.33
C PRO A 132 27.39 5.40 19.07
N VAL A 133 28.15 4.37 18.71
CA VAL A 133 28.27 3.16 19.52
C VAL A 133 29.30 3.48 20.59
N GLY A 134 28.83 3.87 21.77
CA GLY A 134 29.68 4.09 22.94
C GLY A 134 30.41 2.79 23.34
N GLY A 135 31.69 2.92 23.66
CA GLY A 135 32.54 1.86 24.21
C GLY A 135 32.40 1.68 25.71
#